data_AF-Z9JYN8-F1
#
_entry.id   AF-Z9JYN8-F1
#
_cell.length_a   1.000
_cell.length_b   1.000
_cell.length_c   1.000
_cell.angle_alpha   90.00
_cell.angle_beta   90.00
_cell.angle_gamma   90.00
#
_symmetry.space_group_name_H-M   'P 1'
#
loop_
_entity.id
_entity.type
_entity.pdbx_description
1 polymer ?
#
loop_
_entity_poly.entity_id
_entity_poly.type
_entity_poly.pdbx_seq_one_letter_code
_entity_poly.pdbx_strand_id
1 'polypeptide(L)'
;MIGPSTTPAQRAEEQITVQFAGPDVLEGAIAWARDVLDDAGVDAARKPRAAARRLRAARPGLSRIAARYLVHRVRGGGPAQGDGRGALLRR
;
A
#
# COMPACT_ATOMS: atom_id res chain seq x y z
N MET A 1 13.23 -14.10 -24.36
CA MET A 1 13.07 -12.75 -23.78
C MET A 1 12.16 -12.86 -22.57
N ILE A 2 12.70 -12.78 -21.36
CA ILE A 2 11.90 -12.73 -20.13
C ILE A 2 11.65 -11.24 -19.88
N GLY A 3 10.39 -10.79 -20.09
CA GLY A 3 9.99 -9.40 -19.85
C GLY A 3 10.23 -9.01 -18.39
N PRO A 4 10.42 -7.70 -18.09
CA PRO A 4 10.78 -7.28 -16.75
C PRO A 4 9.69 -7.75 -15.78
N SER A 5 10.10 -8.51 -14.78
CA SER A 5 9.25 -9.02 -13.70
C SER A 5 8.73 -7.85 -12.88
N THR A 6 7.62 -7.23 -13.34
CA THR A 6 6.91 -6.20 -12.59
C THR A 6 6.58 -6.74 -11.22
N THR A 7 7.15 -6.12 -10.18
CA THR A 7 6.95 -6.59 -8.82
C THR A 7 5.49 -6.37 -8.40
N PRO A 8 4.95 -7.17 -7.46
CA PRO A 8 3.60 -6.94 -6.94
C PRO A 8 3.37 -5.52 -6.39
N ALA A 9 4.44 -4.85 -5.94
CA ALA A 9 4.41 -3.46 -5.50
C ALA A 9 4.20 -2.49 -6.68
N GLN A 10 4.96 -2.64 -7.78
CA GLN A 10 4.79 -1.81 -8.98
C GLN A 10 3.38 -1.92 -9.58
N ARG A 11 2.82 -3.14 -9.63
CA ARG A 11 1.42 -3.35 -10.06
C ARG A 11 0.41 -2.62 -9.18
N ALA A 12 0.68 -2.52 -7.88
CA ALA A 12 -0.19 -1.82 -6.95
C ALA A 12 -0.09 -0.30 -7.13
N GLU A 13 1.12 0.22 -7.33
CA GLU A 13 1.38 1.64 -7.55
C GLU A 13 0.74 2.14 -8.85
N GLU A 14 0.88 1.40 -9.96
CA GLU A 14 0.21 1.72 -11.23
C GLU A 14 -1.32 1.83 -11.08
N GLN A 15 -1.94 0.90 -10.35
CA GLN A 15 -3.39 0.90 -10.11
C GLN A 15 -3.82 2.09 -9.24
N ILE A 16 -3.01 2.47 -8.25
CA ILE A 16 -3.26 3.61 -7.38
C ILE A 16 -3.18 4.91 -8.19
N THR A 17 -2.16 5.06 -9.06
CA THR A 17 -1.98 6.21 -9.96
C THR A 17 -3.19 6.41 -10.88
N VAL A 18 -3.70 5.35 -11.50
CA VAL A 18 -4.89 5.41 -12.36
C VAL A 18 -6.14 5.81 -11.58
N GLN A 19 -6.28 5.34 -10.34
CA GLN A 19 -7.52 5.49 -9.57
C GLN A 19 -7.62 6.81 -8.80
N PHE A 20 -6.51 7.50 -8.53
CA PHE A 20 -6.47 8.71 -7.71
C PHE A 20 -6.00 9.98 -8.45
N ALA A 21 -5.57 9.89 -9.72
CA ALA A 21 -5.27 10.98 -10.65
C ALA A 21 -4.40 12.15 -10.09
N GLY A 22 -3.06 12.07 -10.26
CA GLY A 22 -2.13 13.14 -9.90
C GLY A 22 -0.72 12.67 -9.47
N PRO A 23 0.25 13.59 -9.36
CA PRO A 23 1.63 13.26 -8.97
C PRO A 23 1.79 12.89 -7.48
N ASP A 24 0.91 13.38 -6.59
CA ASP A 24 0.93 13.10 -5.13
C ASP A 24 -0.05 12.01 -4.69
N VAL A 25 -0.46 11.17 -5.65
CA VAL A 25 -1.56 10.21 -5.49
C VAL A 25 -1.32 9.19 -4.39
N LEU A 26 -0.08 8.73 -4.21
CA LEU A 26 0.20 7.72 -3.19
C LEU A 26 0.10 8.29 -1.78
N GLU A 27 0.69 9.45 -1.51
CA GLU A 27 0.59 10.09 -0.19
C GLU A 27 -0.85 10.53 0.10
N GLY A 28 -1.57 11.03 -0.90
CA GLY A 28 -3.01 11.31 -0.77
C GLY A 28 -3.85 10.06 -0.49
N ALA A 29 -3.55 8.93 -1.13
CA ALA A 29 -4.22 7.66 -0.88
C ALA A 29 -3.88 7.08 0.50
N ILE A 30 -2.65 7.31 1.00
CA ILE A 30 -2.25 6.93 2.35
C ILE A 30 -2.96 7.81 3.39
N ALA A 31 -3.03 9.12 3.18
CA ALA A 31 -3.77 10.04 4.04
C ALA A 31 -5.24 9.67 4.12
N TRP A 32 -5.90 9.50 2.96
CA TRP A 32 -7.28 9.01 2.89
C TRP A 32 -7.47 7.67 3.63
N ALA A 33 -6.54 6.72 3.48
CA ALA A 33 -6.62 5.44 4.16
C ALA A 33 -6.43 5.56 5.68
N ARG A 34 -5.65 6.53 6.18
CA ARG A 34 -5.54 6.83 7.61
C ARG A 34 -6.87 7.34 8.14
N ASP A 35 -7.43 8.36 7.49
CA ASP A 35 -8.68 8.99 7.93
C ASP A 35 -9.84 7.98 7.99
N VAL A 36 -10.02 7.17 6.94
CA VAL A 36 -11.06 6.13 6.90
C VAL A 36 -10.93 5.08 8.02
N LEU A 37 -9.70 4.77 8.41
CA LEU A 37 -9.43 3.78 9.45
C LEU A 37 -9.58 4.38 10.85
N ASP A 38 -9.19 5.65 11.01
CA ASP A 38 -9.36 6.41 12.25
C ASP A 38 -10.85 6.64 12.55
N ASP A 39 -11.62 7.11 11.56
CA ASP A 39 -13.09 7.27 11.64
C ASP A 39 -13.80 5.96 12.02
N ALA A 40 -13.23 4.82 11.60
CA ALA A 40 -13.79 3.50 11.87
C ALA A 40 -13.29 2.89 13.19
N GLY A 41 -12.34 3.53 13.89
CA GLY A 41 -11.66 2.97 15.05
C GLY A 41 -10.92 1.66 14.76
N VAL A 42 -10.44 1.48 13.52
CA VAL A 42 -9.78 0.24 13.08
C VAL A 42 -8.27 0.42 13.04
N ASP A 43 -7.59 -0.23 13.98
CA ASP A 43 -6.13 -0.31 14.00
C ASP A 43 -5.61 -1.24 12.87
N ALA A 44 -4.91 -0.65 11.89
CA ALA A 44 -4.30 -1.33 10.75
C ALA A 44 -3.21 -2.34 11.15
N ALA A 45 -2.46 -2.07 12.23
CA ALA A 45 -1.38 -2.93 12.70
C ALA A 45 -1.96 -4.16 13.42
N ARG A 46 -3.00 -3.98 14.22
CA ARG A 46 -3.65 -5.08 14.98
C ARG A 46 -4.65 -5.88 14.15
N LYS A 47 -5.35 -5.24 13.21
CA LYS A 47 -6.46 -5.87 12.45
C LYS A 47 -6.35 -5.62 10.93
N PRO A 48 -5.27 -6.07 10.25
CA PRO A 48 -5.02 -5.75 8.84
C PRO A 48 -6.10 -6.26 7.88
N ARG A 49 -6.76 -7.39 8.20
CA ARG A 49 -7.89 -7.91 7.39
C ARG A 49 -9.14 -7.05 7.53
N ALA A 50 -9.43 -6.57 8.75
CA ALA A 50 -10.57 -5.69 8.98
C ALA A 50 -10.32 -4.31 8.34
N ALA A 51 -9.10 -3.79 8.47
CA ALA A 51 -8.68 -2.55 7.82
C ALA A 51 -8.84 -2.62 6.29
N ALA A 52 -8.34 -3.67 5.65
CA ALA A 52 -8.48 -3.84 4.19
C ALA A 52 -9.95 -3.98 3.75
N ARG A 53 -10.80 -4.64 4.55
CA ARG A 53 -12.24 -4.70 4.30
C ARG A 53 -12.89 -3.32 4.42
N ARG A 54 -12.51 -2.53 5.43
CA ARG A 54 -13.05 -1.19 5.65
C ARG A 54 -12.70 -0.22 4.52
N LEU A 55 -11.45 -0.24 4.05
CA LEU A 55 -11.03 0.56 2.89
C LEU A 55 -11.82 0.22 1.62
N ARG A 56 -12.06 -1.08 1.36
CA ARG A 56 -12.87 -1.51 0.21
C ARG A 56 -14.34 -1.12 0.33
N ALA A 57 -14.88 -1.09 1.54
CA ALA A 57 -16.24 -0.62 1.78
C ALA A 57 -16.35 0.90 1.57
N ALA A 58 -15.31 1.65 1.94
CA ALA A 58 -15.27 3.11 1.79
C ALA A 58 -15.08 3.56 0.33
N ARG A 59 -14.38 2.77 -0.49
CA ARG A 59 -14.18 3.07 -1.92
C ARG A 59 -14.54 1.86 -2.80
N PRO A 60 -15.79 1.79 -3.30
CA PRO A 60 -16.17 0.81 -4.31
C PRO A 60 -15.24 0.89 -5.53
N GLY A 61 -14.73 -0.25 -5.99
CA GLY A 61 -13.72 -0.32 -7.05
C GLY A 61 -12.26 -0.34 -6.58
N LEU A 62 -12.00 -0.21 -5.27
CA LEU A 62 -10.65 -0.42 -4.73
C LEU A 62 -10.26 -1.91 -4.81
N SER A 63 -9.20 -2.20 -5.56
CA SER A 63 -8.71 -3.57 -5.71
C SER A 63 -8.22 -4.15 -4.38
N ARG A 64 -8.24 -5.49 -4.26
CA ARG A 64 -7.79 -6.18 -3.02
C ARG A 64 -6.31 -5.91 -2.74
N ILE A 65 -5.51 -5.80 -3.80
CA ILE A 65 -4.07 -5.57 -3.72
C ILE A 65 -3.81 -4.13 -3.26
N ALA A 66 -4.47 -3.14 -3.86
CA ALA A 66 -4.37 -1.74 -3.46
C ALA A 66 -4.78 -1.55 -1.98
N ALA A 67 -5.89 -2.15 -1.55
CA ALA A 67 -6.32 -2.09 -0.16
C ALA A 67 -5.27 -2.67 0.82
N ARG A 68 -4.64 -3.80 0.48
CA ARG A 68 -3.58 -4.40 1.31
C ARG A 68 -2.32 -3.53 1.33
N TYR A 69 -1.97 -2.96 0.19
CA TYR A 69 -0.82 -2.07 0.07
C TYR A 69 -1.00 -0.81 0.92
N LEU A 70 -2.18 -0.17 0.88
CA LEU A 70 -2.48 0.98 1.73
C LEU A 70 -2.42 0.63 3.22
N VAL A 71 -3.01 -0.50 3.65
CA VAL A 71 -2.88 -0.98 5.04
C VAL A 71 -1.42 -1.17 5.45
N HIS A 72 -0.59 -1.69 4.54
CA HIS A 72 0.84 -1.87 4.79
C HIS A 72 1.60 -0.53 4.94
N ARG A 73 1.25 0.48 4.13
CA ARG A 73 1.85 1.82 4.21
C ARG A 73 1.38 2.59 5.45
N VAL A 74 0.11 2.45 5.83
CA VAL A 74 -0.48 3.07 7.03
C VAL A 74 0.21 2.58 8.32
N ARG A 75 0.52 1.29 8.43
CA ARG A 75 1.20 0.72 9.61
C ARG A 75 2.71 1.03 9.71
N GLY A 76 3.24 1.92 8.87
CA GLY A 76 4.67 2.27 8.86
C GLY A 76 5.55 1.32 8.04
N GLY A 77 4.97 0.36 7.31
CA GLY A 77 5.70 -0.43 6.33
C GLY A 77 5.85 0.37 5.04
N GLY A 78 6.95 1.11 4.89
CA GLY A 78 7.45 1.41 3.55
C GLY A 78 7.64 0.10 2.78
N PRO A 79 7.51 0.09 1.43
CA PRO A 79 7.92 -1.09 0.68
C PRO A 79 9.34 -1.44 1.12
N ALA A 80 9.59 -2.71 1.43
CA ALA A 80 10.92 -3.21 1.74
C ALA A 80 11.82 -3.00 0.52
N GLN A 81 12.38 -1.80 0.41
CA GLN A 81 13.61 -1.54 -0.30
C GLN A 81 14.72 -1.89 0.69
N GLY A 82 15.07 -3.17 0.70
CA GLY A 82 15.96 -3.75 1.69
C GLY A 82 15.76 -5.26 1.83
N ASP A 83 15.57 -5.97 0.71
CA ASP A 83 15.97 -7.37 0.69
C ASP A 83 17.49 -7.35 0.91
N GLY A 84 17.89 -7.74 2.12
CA GLY A 84 19.27 -7.83 2.59
C GLY A 84 20.07 -8.90 1.86
N ARG A 85 20.14 -8.81 0.53
CA ARG A 85 21.21 -9.36 -0.29
C ARG A 85 22.25 -8.28 -0.54
N GLY A 86 22.78 -7.79 0.57
CA GLY A 86 23.90 -6.86 0.64
C GLY A 86 24.73 -7.18 1.87
N ALA A 87 24.99 -8.48 2.09
CA ALA A 87 26.12 -8.87 2.91
C ALA A 87 27.40 -8.36 2.25
N LEU A 88 28.31 -7.87 3.11
CA LEU A 88 29.75 -7.70 2.92
C LEU A 88 30.23 -6.34 2.37
N LEU A 89 31.27 -5.84 3.09
CA LEU A 89 32.19 -4.72 2.79
C LEU A 89 31.69 -3.35 3.30
N ARG A 90 32.35 -2.63 4.21
CA ARG A 90 33.73 -2.65 4.73
C ARG A 90 33.81 -1.86 6.05
N ARG A 91 34.83 -2.18 6.83
CA ARG A 91 35.39 -1.35 7.91
C ARG A 91 35.87 0.00 7.39
#